data_AF-A0A6B2LPV2-F1
#
_entry.id   AF-A0A6B2LPV2-F1
#
_cell.length_a   1.000
_cell.length_b   1.000
_cell.length_c   1.000
_cell.angle_alpha   90.00
_cell.angle_beta   90.00
_cell.angle_gamma   90.00
#
_symmetry.space_group_name_H-M   'P 1'
#
loop_
_entity.id
_entity.type
_entity.pdbx_description
1 polymer ?
#
loop_
_entity_poly.entity_id
_entity_poly.type
_entity_poly.pdbx_seq_one_letter_code
_entity_poly.pdbx_strand_id
1 'polypeptide(L)'
;MHYINNDNILRDGNLILMDAGGEFNNFASDITRSWPVNGKFTEAQKDVYNEVLNVLHLCTAAVKADGQTNLNTLHAYSTQLVEQALKRLKLPISGESSVRRYYPHTIGHWLGMDVHDVGTVSNELKLMPGMFVTVEPGL
;
A
#
# COMPACT_ATOMS: atom_id res chain seq x y z
N MET A 1 3.18 11.93 -4.03
CA MET A 1 2.27 11.22 -3.10
C MET A 1 1.88 12.08 -1.91
N HIS A 2 2.77 12.90 -1.35
CA HIS A 2 2.51 13.73 -0.16
C HIS A 2 1.63 14.98 -0.41
N TYR A 3 0.43 14.82 -0.94
CA TYR A 3 -0.54 15.92 -1.01
C TYR A 3 -1.22 16.08 0.36
N ILE A 4 -1.01 17.23 1.01
CA ILE A 4 -1.53 17.52 2.36
C ILE A 4 -2.35 18.80 2.43
N ASN A 5 -2.46 19.56 1.34
CA ASN A 5 -3.20 20.83 1.34
C ASN A 5 -4.69 20.62 1.57
N ASN A 6 -5.23 19.47 1.12
CA ASN A 6 -6.60 19.03 1.37
C ASN A 6 -7.68 20.09 1.04
N ASP A 7 -7.42 20.90 0.02
CA ASP A 7 -8.18 22.09 -0.37
C ASP A 7 -8.83 21.99 -1.76
N ASN A 8 -8.57 20.90 -2.49
CA ASN A 8 -9.15 20.67 -3.81
C ASN A 8 -10.65 20.30 -3.73
N ILE A 9 -11.44 20.83 -4.65
CA ILE A 9 -12.87 20.51 -4.79
C ILE A 9 -13.02 19.03 -5.19
N LEU A 10 -13.78 18.27 -4.41
CA LEU A 10 -14.17 16.91 -4.75
C LEU A 10 -15.24 16.93 -5.85
N ARG A 11 -14.94 16.32 -6.99
CA ARG A 11 -15.83 16.29 -8.16
C ARG A 11 -16.52 14.94 -8.30
N ASP A 12 -17.75 14.98 -8.79
CA ASP A 12 -18.49 13.79 -9.19
C ASP A 12 -17.68 12.95 -10.19
N GLY A 13 -17.76 11.62 -10.04
CA GLY A 13 -17.01 10.67 -10.86
C GLY A 13 -15.51 10.55 -10.56
N ASN A 14 -14.94 11.32 -9.62
CA ASN A 14 -13.55 11.13 -9.17
C ASN A 14 -13.47 10.13 -8.01
N LEU A 15 -12.29 9.54 -7.84
CA LEU A 15 -11.92 8.84 -6.61
C LEU A 15 -11.32 9.85 -5.62
N ILE A 16 -11.54 9.62 -4.34
CA ILE A 16 -10.73 10.19 -3.26
C ILE A 16 -9.81 9.09 -2.72
N LEU A 17 -8.56 9.46 -2.43
CA LEU A 17 -7.64 8.67 -1.60
C LEU A 17 -7.48 9.44 -0.30
N MET A 18 -7.75 8.78 0.82
CA MET A 18 -7.59 9.34 2.15
C MET A 18 -6.64 8.44 2.93
N ASP A 19 -5.51 9.04 3.31
CA ASP A 19 -4.52 8.47 4.21
C ASP A 19 -4.59 9.24 5.52
N ALA A 20 -5.06 8.57 6.57
CA ALA A 20 -5.24 9.19 7.87
C ALA A 20 -5.10 8.17 9.00
N GLY A 21 -4.37 8.59 10.03
CA GLY A 21 -4.15 7.86 11.27
C GLY A 21 -4.69 8.62 12.48
N GLY A 22 -4.91 7.90 13.57
CA GLY A 22 -5.14 8.47 14.89
C GLY A 22 -4.09 7.99 15.88
N GLU A 23 -3.87 8.74 16.95
CA GLU A 23 -2.99 8.32 18.04
C GLU A 23 -3.83 7.97 19.28
N PHE A 24 -3.53 6.83 19.91
CA PHE A 24 -4.15 6.43 21.17
C PHE A 24 -3.11 5.84 22.12
N ASN A 25 -3.02 6.39 23.33
CA ASN A 25 -2.01 6.00 24.33
C ASN A 25 -0.57 6.01 23.78
N ASN A 26 -0.23 7.02 22.97
CA ASN A 26 1.04 7.18 22.26
C ASN A 26 1.33 6.12 21.18
N PHE A 27 0.33 5.38 20.71
CA PHE A 27 0.47 4.48 19.56
C PHE A 27 -0.29 5.03 18.35
N ALA A 28 0.38 5.09 17.21
CA ALA A 28 -0.17 5.52 15.94
C ALA A 28 -0.96 4.38 15.27
N SER A 29 -2.06 4.74 14.61
CA SER A 29 -2.66 3.96 13.54
C SER A 29 -2.35 4.58 12.19
N ASP A 30 -2.40 3.79 11.13
CA ASP A 30 -2.12 4.22 9.77
C ASP A 30 -3.05 3.49 8.80
N ILE A 31 -3.93 4.25 8.14
CA ILE A 31 -5.00 3.70 7.31
C ILE A 31 -5.17 4.55 6.06
N THR A 32 -4.91 3.93 4.91
CA THR A 32 -5.28 4.46 3.60
C THR A 32 -6.53 3.77 3.04
N ARG A 33 -7.46 4.55 2.48
CA ARG A 33 -8.64 4.06 1.75
C ARG A 33 -8.89 4.90 0.51
N SER A 34 -9.41 4.26 -0.54
CA SER A 34 -9.81 4.92 -1.79
C SER A 34 -11.24 4.55 -2.18
N TRP A 35 -12.06 5.52 -2.53
CA TRP A 35 -13.46 5.30 -2.93
C TRP A 35 -13.99 6.41 -3.85
N PRO A 36 -15.04 6.15 -4.64
CA PRO A 36 -15.65 7.16 -5.50
C PRO A 36 -16.40 8.21 -4.68
N VAL A 37 -16.19 9.49 -5.00
CA VAL A 37 -16.83 10.63 -4.33
C VAL A 37 -18.37 10.52 -4.37
N ASN A 38 -18.91 9.96 -5.46
CA ASN A 38 -20.35 9.78 -5.67
C ASN A 38 -20.90 8.43 -5.19
N GLY A 39 -20.09 7.63 -4.49
CA GLY A 39 -20.48 6.34 -3.94
C GLY A 39 -20.60 5.20 -4.95
N LYS A 40 -20.30 5.40 -6.24
CA LYS A 40 -20.38 4.36 -7.26
C LYS A 40 -19.13 4.29 -8.13
N PHE A 41 -18.47 3.13 -8.10
CA PHE A 41 -17.33 2.87 -8.97
C PHE A 41 -17.78 2.82 -10.44
N THR A 42 -17.01 3.45 -11.32
CA THR A 42 -17.03 3.11 -12.75
C THR A 42 -16.30 1.79 -12.97
N GLU A 43 -16.52 1.14 -14.13
CA GLU A 43 -15.81 -0.12 -14.44
C GLU A 43 -14.29 0.06 -14.39
N ALA A 44 -13.75 1.13 -14.99
CA ALA A 44 -12.31 1.41 -14.96
C ALA A 44 -11.77 1.63 -13.53
N GLN A 45 -12.51 2.34 -12.67
CA GLN A 45 -12.11 2.52 -11.27
C GLN A 45 -12.15 1.20 -10.51
N LYS A 46 -13.17 0.38 -10.76
CA LYS A 46 -13.36 -0.93 -10.13
C LYS A 46 -12.25 -1.90 -10.53
N ASP A 47 -11.84 -1.89 -11.80
CA ASP A 47 -10.74 -2.73 -12.30
C ASP A 47 -9.44 -2.42 -11.57
N VAL A 48 -9.03 -1.15 -11.52
CA VAL A 48 -7.81 -0.75 -10.80
C VAL A 48 -7.93 -1.02 -9.30
N TYR A 49 -9.06 -0.68 -8.68
CA TYR A 49 -9.29 -0.90 -7.26
C TYR A 49 -9.17 -2.37 -6.88
N ASN A 50 -9.78 -3.28 -7.66
CA ASN A 50 -9.74 -4.70 -7.38
C ASN A 50 -8.34 -5.29 -7.53
N GLU A 51 -7.54 -4.79 -8.46
CA GLU A 51 -6.15 -5.20 -8.58
C GLU A 51 -5.33 -4.79 -7.36
N VAL A 52 -5.43 -3.53 -6.90
CA VAL A 52 -4.76 -3.07 -5.67
C VAL A 52 -5.25 -3.85 -4.44
N LEU A 53 -6.57 -4.07 -4.33
CA LEU A 53 -7.17 -4.85 -3.24
C LEU A 53 -6.68 -6.30 -3.23
N ASN A 54 -6.51 -6.92 -4.40
CA ASN A 54 -5.95 -8.26 -4.51
C ASN A 54 -4.49 -8.30 -4.05
N VAL A 55 -3.65 -7.33 -4.43
CA VAL A 55 -2.27 -7.22 -3.92
C VAL A 55 -2.28 -7.06 -2.39
N LEU A 56 -3.14 -6.18 -1.85
CA LEU A 56 -3.27 -5.97 -0.41
C LEU A 56 -3.60 -7.27 0.33
N HIS A 57 -4.59 -8.03 -0.13
CA HIS A 57 -4.97 -9.30 0.48
C HIS A 57 -3.84 -10.34 0.44
N LEU A 58 -3.18 -10.50 -0.71
CA LEU A 58 -2.10 -11.47 -0.87
C LEU A 58 -0.88 -11.11 -0.01
N CYS A 59 -0.47 -9.84 0.00
CA CYS A 59 0.65 -9.37 0.83
C CYS A 59 0.31 -9.46 2.32
N THR A 60 -0.91 -9.10 2.74
CA THR A 60 -1.36 -9.23 4.13
C THR A 60 -1.33 -10.70 4.58
N ALA A 61 -1.81 -11.62 3.73
CA ALA A 61 -1.76 -13.05 4.00
C ALA A 61 -0.32 -13.61 4.06
N ALA A 62 0.66 -12.92 3.48
CA ALA A 62 2.07 -13.28 3.52
C ALA A 62 2.80 -12.75 4.77
N VAL A 63 2.19 -11.85 5.57
CA VAL A 63 2.79 -11.35 6.81
C VAL A 63 2.78 -12.46 7.87
N LYS A 64 3.91 -13.17 8.01
CA LYS A 64 4.06 -14.29 8.95
C LYS A 64 5.42 -14.27 9.64
N ALA A 65 5.44 -14.60 10.93
CA ALA A 65 6.67 -14.83 11.67
C ALA A 65 7.17 -16.27 11.47
N ASP A 66 7.55 -16.60 10.22
CA ASP A 66 7.98 -17.95 9.79
C ASP A 66 9.50 -18.13 9.70
N GLY A 67 10.26 -17.13 10.14
CA GLY A 67 11.72 -17.10 10.06
C GLY A 67 12.27 -16.71 8.67
N GLN A 68 11.41 -16.44 7.69
CA GLN A 68 11.82 -16.08 6.32
C GLN A 68 11.30 -14.71 5.90
N THR A 69 10.10 -14.34 6.33
CA THR A 69 9.44 -13.08 5.94
C THR A 69 10.10 -11.87 6.59
N ASN A 70 10.32 -10.82 5.80
CA ASN A 70 10.73 -9.47 6.22
C ASN A 70 10.16 -8.41 5.25
N LEU A 71 10.27 -7.12 5.59
CA LEU A 71 9.72 -6.03 4.78
C LEU A 71 10.29 -6.01 3.35
N ASN A 72 11.57 -6.32 3.15
CA ASN A 72 12.17 -6.39 1.80
C ASN A 72 11.58 -7.53 0.96
N THR A 73 11.41 -8.73 1.53
CA THR A 73 10.79 -9.86 0.83
C THR A 73 9.32 -9.62 0.52
N LEU A 74 8.58 -8.97 1.44
CA LEU A 74 7.19 -8.54 1.21
C LEU A 74 7.12 -7.51 0.08
N HIS A 75 8.05 -6.55 0.05
CA HIS A 75 8.10 -5.56 -1.02
C HIS A 75 8.38 -6.20 -2.38
N ALA A 76 9.37 -7.10 -2.47
CA ALA A 76 9.66 -7.83 -3.69
C ALA A 76 8.44 -8.64 -4.18
N TYR A 77 7.73 -9.30 -3.26
CA TYR A 77 6.49 -10.02 -3.59
C TYR A 77 5.39 -9.06 -4.09
N SER A 78 5.21 -7.92 -3.44
CA SER A 78 4.24 -6.91 -3.87
C SER A 78 4.54 -6.37 -5.28
N THR A 79 5.81 -6.11 -5.60
CA THR A 79 6.23 -5.63 -6.93
C THR A 79 5.91 -6.64 -8.03
N GLN A 80 6.10 -7.94 -7.76
CA GLN A 80 5.72 -9.00 -8.71
C GLN A 80 4.20 -9.05 -8.93
N LEU A 81 3.41 -8.91 -7.88
CA LEU A 81 1.94 -8.88 -7.98
C LEU A 81 1.44 -7.64 -8.71
N VAL A 82 2.03 -6.47 -8.43
CA VAL A 82 1.74 -5.21 -9.13
C VAL A 82 2.09 -5.33 -10.61
N GLU A 83 3.22 -5.93 -10.98
CA GLU A 83 3.56 -6.16 -12.39
C GLU A 83 2.48 -6.99 -13.09
N GLN A 84 1.98 -8.05 -12.45
CA GLN A 84 0.90 -8.86 -12.99
C GLN A 84 -0.42 -8.08 -13.10
N ALA A 85 -0.73 -7.23 -12.12
CA ALA A 85 -1.89 -6.34 -12.16
C ALA A 85 -1.82 -5.37 -13.34
N LEU A 86 -0.68 -4.71 -13.54
CA LEU A 86 -0.46 -3.79 -14.66
C LEU A 86 -0.65 -4.50 -16.02
N LYS A 87 -0.20 -5.75 -16.16
CA LYS A 87 -0.46 -6.58 -17.36
C LYS A 87 -1.94 -6.85 -17.57
N ARG A 88 -2.70 -7.20 -16.51
CA ARG A 88 -4.15 -7.43 -16.59
C ARG A 88 -4.92 -6.16 -16.95
N LEU A 89 -4.50 -5.02 -16.40
CA LEU A 89 -5.02 -3.68 -16.73
C LEU A 89 -4.57 -3.17 -18.10
N LYS A 90 -3.71 -3.90 -18.81
CA LYS A 90 -3.14 -3.53 -20.12
C LYS A 90 -2.41 -2.18 -20.09
N LEU A 91 -1.81 -1.84 -18.95
CA LEU A 91 -0.99 -0.64 -18.80
C LEU A 91 0.40 -0.87 -19.40
N PRO A 92 1.00 0.17 -20.04
CA PRO A 92 2.29 0.01 -20.70
C PRO A 92 3.40 -0.18 -19.66
N ILE A 93 4.04 -1.36 -19.71
CA ILE A 93 5.19 -1.73 -18.91
C ILE A 93 6.27 -2.39 -19.78
N SER A 94 7.54 -2.10 -19.49
CA SER A 94 8.73 -2.65 -20.14
C SER A 94 9.82 -2.89 -19.08
N GLY A 95 9.74 -4.03 -18.38
CA GLY A 95 10.68 -4.39 -17.31
C GLY A 95 10.42 -3.66 -15.98
N GLU A 96 11.25 -3.96 -14.98
CA GLU A 96 11.04 -3.55 -13.57
C GLU A 96 10.98 -2.03 -13.37
N SER A 97 11.79 -1.26 -14.09
CA SER A 97 11.80 0.21 -14.01
C SER A 97 10.45 0.84 -14.34
N SER A 98 9.65 0.18 -15.20
CA SER A 98 8.33 0.65 -15.55
C SER A 98 7.27 0.35 -14.49
N VAL A 99 7.47 -0.68 -13.65
CA VAL A 99 6.57 -0.98 -12.51
C VAL A 99 6.71 0.13 -11.47
N ARG A 100 7.94 0.55 -11.17
CA ARG A 100 8.23 1.64 -10.22
C ARG A 100 7.59 2.97 -10.61
N ARG A 101 7.24 3.18 -11.88
CA ARG A 101 6.49 4.36 -12.33
C ARG A 101 5.08 4.40 -11.75
N TYR A 102 4.41 3.24 -11.65
CA TYR A 102 3.06 3.12 -11.10
C TYR A 102 3.08 2.85 -9.60
N TYR A 103 4.11 2.17 -9.10
CA TYR A 103 4.26 1.82 -7.70
C TYR A 103 5.62 2.31 -7.16
N PRO A 104 5.74 3.61 -6.83
CA PRO A 104 7.03 4.26 -6.54
C PRO A 104 7.50 4.16 -5.08
N HIS A 105 6.79 3.42 -4.23
CA HIS A 105 7.03 3.34 -2.78
C HIS A 105 7.15 1.90 -2.27
N THR A 106 7.57 1.74 -1.01
CA THR A 106 7.66 0.45 -0.34
C THR A 106 6.27 -0.11 0.00
N ILE A 107 6.21 -1.41 0.31
CA ILE A 107 4.95 -2.09 0.69
C ILE A 107 4.42 -1.69 2.06
N GLY A 108 5.27 -1.10 2.88
CA GLY A 108 4.93 -0.66 4.21
C GLY A 108 6.18 -0.37 5.04
N HIS A 109 5.97 -0.20 6.33
CA HIS A 109 6.99 0.12 7.32
C HIS A 109 6.60 -0.46 8.69
N TRP A 110 7.51 -0.36 9.66
CA TRP A 110 7.19 -0.65 11.07
C TRP A 110 6.22 0.40 11.60
N LEU A 111 5.27 -0.02 12.43
CA LEU A 111 4.26 0.85 13.03
C LEU A 111 4.26 0.65 14.56
N GLY A 112 4.15 1.73 15.31
CA GLY A 112 4.08 1.65 16.76
C GLY A 112 3.86 3.01 17.39
N MET A 113 4.84 3.52 18.14
CA MET A 113 4.70 4.84 18.78
C MET A 113 4.86 5.98 17.77
N ASP A 114 5.74 5.80 16.80
CA ASP A 114 5.84 6.63 15.61
C ASP A 114 5.11 5.98 14.43
N VAL A 115 4.66 6.79 13.47
CA VAL A 115 4.02 6.30 12.22
C VAL A 115 5.01 5.43 11.45
N HIS A 116 6.18 5.98 11.14
CA HIS A 116 7.33 5.20 10.64
C HIS A 116 8.23 4.82 11.81
N ASP A 117 7.84 3.79 12.56
CA ASP A 117 8.51 3.40 13.78
C ASP A 117 9.91 2.79 13.53
N VAL A 118 10.77 2.86 14.54
CA VAL A 118 12.08 2.21 14.59
C VAL A 118 12.89 2.27 13.28
N GLY A 119 12.99 3.44 12.66
CA GLY A 119 13.64 3.64 11.34
C GLY A 119 15.12 3.24 11.24
N THR A 120 15.77 2.89 12.35
CA THR A 120 17.13 2.33 12.39
C THR A 120 17.17 0.80 12.26
N VAL A 121 16.03 0.12 12.43
CA VAL A 121 15.89 -1.33 12.29
C VAL A 121 15.80 -1.70 10.82
N SER A 122 16.66 -2.63 10.40
CA SER A 122 16.72 -3.08 9.01
C SER A 122 15.42 -3.73 8.56
N ASN A 123 14.97 -3.38 7.35
CA ASN A 123 13.87 -4.06 6.64
C ASN A 123 14.19 -5.52 6.26
N GLU A 124 15.43 -5.96 6.47
CA GLU A 124 15.83 -7.37 6.34
C GLU A 124 15.57 -8.20 7.60
N LEU A 125 15.29 -7.55 8.74
CA LEU A 125 14.96 -8.23 9.99
C LEU A 125 13.76 -9.15 9.79
N LYS A 126 13.93 -10.43 10.13
CA LYS A 126 12.85 -11.42 10.04
C LYS A 126 11.74 -11.05 11.00
N LEU A 127 10.50 -11.12 10.52
CA LEU A 127 9.33 -10.83 11.35
C LEU A 127 9.27 -11.79 12.52
N MET A 128 9.01 -11.24 13.70
CA MET A 128 8.82 -11.97 14.95
C MET A 128 7.44 -11.67 15.52
N PRO A 129 6.84 -12.58 16.31
CA PRO A 129 5.58 -12.30 17.00
C PRO A 129 5.69 -11.02 17.83
N GLY A 130 4.68 -10.14 17.74
CA GLY A 130 4.64 -8.86 18.43
C GLY A 130 5.16 -7.66 17.62
N MET A 131 5.70 -7.88 16.42
CA MET A 131 5.98 -6.79 15.47
C MET A 131 4.70 -6.33 14.76
N PHE A 132 4.60 -5.03 14.52
CA PHE A 132 3.53 -4.40 13.76
C PHE A 132 4.12 -3.74 12.52
N VAL A 133 3.49 -3.99 11.37
CA VAL A 133 3.86 -3.42 10.07
C VAL A 133 2.63 -2.99 9.30
N THR A 134 2.77 -1.97 8.45
CA THR A 134 1.75 -1.62 7.46
C THR A 134 1.85 -2.52 6.23
N VAL A 135 0.74 -2.63 5.47
CA VAL A 135 0.69 -3.22 4.13
C VAL A 135 -0.17 -2.29 3.27
N GLU A 136 0.46 -1.60 2.34
CA GLU A 136 -0.09 -0.45 1.63
C GLU A 136 0.34 -0.42 0.15
N PRO A 137 -0.02 -1.42 -0.67
CA PRO A 137 0.25 -1.34 -2.10
C PRO A 137 -0.56 -0.20 -2.76
N GLY A 138 0.01 0.40 -3.80
CA GLY A 138 -0.62 1.50 -4.55
C GLY A 138 -0.35 1.39 -6.05
N LEU A 139 -1.23 1.99 -6.86
CA LEU A 139 -1.13 2.16 -8.30
C LEU A 139 -1.45 3.61 -8.71
#